data_AF-A0A942PNH6-F1
#
_entry.id   AF-A0A942PNH6-F1
#
_cell.length_a   1.000
_cell.length_b   1.000
_cell.length_c   1.000
_cell.angle_alpha   90.00
_cell.angle_beta   90.00
_cell.angle_gamma   90.00
#
_symmetry.space_group_name_H-M   'P 1'
#
loop_
_entity.id
_entity.type
_entity.pdbx_description
1 polymer ?
#
loop_
_entity_poly.entity_id
_entity_poly.type
_entity_poly.pdbx_seq_one_letter_code
_entity_poly.pdbx_strand_id
1 'polypeptide(L)' 'MDRRAFLKTAGMATLAAQLAPHELLAAPGPVVAVAEGKDYARIVREAVGVLGGMKRFVKKNDVVVVKPNMGWDRNAAQ' A
#
# COMPACT_ATOMS: atom_id res chain seq x y z
N MET A 1 19.04 -11.22 -37.26
CA MET A 1 18.04 -10.18 -36.94
C MET A 1 18.62 -8.82 -37.26
N ASP A 2 17.82 -7.92 -37.86
CA ASP A 2 18.25 -6.55 -38.14
C ASP A 2 18.18 -5.67 -36.88
N ARG A 3 19.26 -4.96 -36.55
CA ARG A 3 19.36 -4.10 -35.35
C ARG A 3 18.30 -2.99 -35.33
N ARG A 4 17.93 -2.46 -36.50
CA ARG A 4 16.96 -1.38 -36.63
C ARG A 4 15.54 -1.91 -36.39
N ALA A 5 15.25 -3.13 -36.85
CA ALA A 5 14.00 -3.80 -36.56
C ALA A 5 13.88 -4.07 -35.04
N PHE A 6 14.95 -4.61 -34.43
CA PHE A 6 14.98 -4.88 -32.99
C PHE A 6 14.72 -3.63 -32.14
N LEU A 7 15.40 -2.52 -32.40
CA LEU A 7 15.23 -1.27 -31.65
C LEU A 7 13.81 -0.70 -31.77
N LYS A 8 13.18 -0.80 -32.94
CA LYS A 8 11.79 -0.37 -33.15
C LYS A 8 10.82 -1.23 -32.36
N THR A 9 10.98 -2.56 -32.41
CA THR A 9 10.12 -3.49 -31.68
C THR A 9 10.26 -3.32 -30.17
N ALA A 10 11.49 -3.18 -29.67
CA ALA A 10 11.76 -2.94 -28.25
C ALA A 10 11.17 -1.60 -27.77
N GLY A 11 11.34 -0.53 -28.55
CA GLY A 11 10.78 0.79 -28.22
C GLY A 11 9.25 0.79 -28.19
N MET A 12 8.61 0.16 -29.18
CA MET A 12 7.15 0.02 -29.22
C MET A 12 6.61 -0.84 -28.07
N ALA A 13 7.31 -1.91 -27.70
CA ALA A 13 6.91 -2.77 -26.58
C ALA A 13 6.97 -2.00 -25.25
N THR A 14 8.02 -1.20 -25.02
CA THR A 14 8.12 -0.36 -23.82
C THR A 14 7.02 0.69 -23.76
N LEU A 15 6.70 1.34 -24.88
CA LEU A 15 5.62 2.32 -24.94
C LEU A 15 4.25 1.67 -24.71
N ALA A 16 4.00 0.50 -25.31
CA ALA A 16 2.78 -0.26 -25.11
C ALA A 16 2.61 -0.68 -23.63
N ALA A 17 3.69 -1.05 -22.94
CA ALA A 17 3.66 -1.38 -21.52
C ALA A 17 3.29 -0.19 -20.63
N GLN A 18 3.68 1.04 -21.00
CA GLN A 18 3.30 2.27 -20.28
C GLN A 18 1.83 2.67 -20.49
N LEU A 19 1.24 2.27 -21.61
CA LEU A 19 -0.16 2.54 -21.95
C LEU A 19 -1.10 1.39 -21.58
N ALA A 20 -0.56 0.27 -21.08
CA ALA A 20 -1.35 -0.87 -20.67
C ALA A 20 -2.25 -0.48 -19.47
N PRO A 21 -3.53 -0.90 -19.45
CA PRO A 21 -4.40 -0.68 -18.31
C PRO A 21 -3.76 -1.22 -17.04
N HIS A 22 -3.72 -0.40 -15.99
CA HIS A 22 -3.11 -0.78 -14.71
C HIS A 22 -3.80 -2.00 -14.07
N GLU A 23 -5.03 -2.30 -14.49
CA GLU A 23 -5.83 -3.48 -14.14
C GLU A 23 -5.24 -4.81 -14.67
N LEU A 24 -4.39 -4.78 -15.70
CA LEU A 24 -3.62 -5.95 -16.17
C LEU A 24 -2.36 -6.21 -15.32
N LEU A 25 -2.00 -5.27 -14.44
CA LEU A 25 -0.83 -5.33 -13.58
C LEU A 25 -1.28 -5.50 -12.12
N ALA A 26 -1.16 -6.73 -11.58
CA ALA A 26 -1.37 -7.13 -10.18
C ALA A 26 -2.58 -6.51 -9.45
N ALA A 27 -3.51 -7.37 -9.01
CA ALA A 27 -4.71 -6.98 -8.27
C ALA A 27 -4.43 -5.95 -7.16
N PRO A 28 -5.32 -4.95 -6.96
CA PRO A 28 -5.13 -3.93 -5.94
C PRO A 28 -4.82 -4.59 -4.59
N GLY A 29 -3.80 -4.08 -3.90
CA GLY A 29 -3.35 -4.63 -2.62
C GLY A 29 -4.49 -4.72 -1.59
N PRO A 30 -4.30 -5.46 -0.48
CA PRO A 30 -5.37 -5.74 0.47
C PRO A 30 -6.06 -4.46 0.95
N VAL A 31 -7.38 -4.52 1.01
CA VAL A 31 -8.24 -3.44 1.53
C VAL A 31 -8.45 -3.54 3.04
N VAL A 32 -8.21 -4.73 3.62
CA VAL A 32 -8.32 -5.01 5.05
C VAL A 32 -7.10 -5.83 5.48
N ALA A 33 -6.57 -5.53 6.66
CA ALA A 33 -5.49 -6.28 7.30
C ALA A 33 -5.81 -6.49 8.79
N VAL A 34 -5.47 -7.67 9.30
CA VAL A 34 -5.64 -8.05 10.71
C VAL A 34 -4.29 -8.49 11.25
N ALA A 35 -3.90 -7.97 12.41
CA ALA A 35 -2.69 -8.40 13.12
C ALA A 35 -3.04 -8.59 14.60
N GLU A 36 -2.63 -9.71 15.17
CA GLU A 36 -2.96 -10.12 16.55
C GLU A 36 -1.70 -10.21 17.42
N GLY A 37 -1.83 -9.85 18.69
CA GLY A 37 -0.74 -9.91 19.65
C GLY A 37 -0.90 -8.96 20.82
N LYS A 38 -0.01 -9.12 21.81
CA LYS A 38 -0.01 -8.31 23.04
C LYS A 38 0.90 -7.07 22.96
N ASP A 39 1.78 -7.02 21.96
CA ASP A 39 2.59 -5.83 21.67
C ASP A 39 1.83 -4.94 20.68
N TYR A 40 1.08 -3.97 21.21
CA TYR A 40 0.23 -3.08 20.43
C TYR A 40 1.02 -2.24 19.42
N ALA A 41 2.23 -1.81 19.77
CA ALA A 41 3.05 -1.01 18.88
C ALA A 41 3.49 -1.84 17.66
N ARG A 42 3.86 -3.12 17.88
CA ARG A 42 4.25 -4.04 16.82
C ARG A 42 3.08 -4.38 15.91
N ILE A 43 1.92 -4.79 16.44
CA ILE A 43 0.78 -5.25 15.62
C ILE A 43 0.17 -4.10 14.81
N VAL A 44 0.18 -2.87 15.31
CA VAL A 44 -0.29 -1.70 14.54
C VAL A 44 0.62 -1.46 13.33
N ARG A 45 1.95 -1.52 13.51
CA ARG A 45 2.90 -1.38 12.39
C ARG A 45 2.74 -2.48 11.36
N GLU A 46 2.51 -3.72 11.82
CA GLU A 46 2.31 -4.88 10.96
C GLU A 46 1.04 -4.73 10.10
N ALA A 47 -0.11 -4.42 10.72
CA ALA A 47 -1.37 -4.21 10.00
C ALA A 47 -1.27 -3.08 8.96
N VAL A 48 -0.68 -1.93 9.32
CA VAL A 48 -0.47 -0.83 8.36
C VAL A 48 0.51 -1.22 7.25
N GLY A 49 1.54 -2.02 7.56
CA GLY A 49 2.50 -2.53 6.59
C GLY A 49 1.86 -3.39 5.50
N VAL A 50 1.00 -4.33 5.89
CA VAL A 50 0.24 -5.20 4.96
C VAL A 50 -0.62 -4.35 4.00
N LEU A 51 -1.20 -3.24 4.48
CA LEU A 51 -2.00 -2.34 3.67
C LEU A 51 -1.20 -1.44 2.71
N GLY A 52 0.13 -1.60 2.64
CA GLY A 52 1.02 -0.79 1.78
C GLY A 52 1.74 0.35 2.50
N GLY A 53 1.69 0.38 3.84
CA GLY A 53 2.42 1.32 4.68
C GLY A 53 1.78 2.71 4.78
N MET A 54 2.27 3.51 5.74
CA MET A 54 1.68 4.82 6.05
C MET A 54 1.70 5.80 4.86
N LYS A 55 2.71 5.71 3.98
CA LYS A 55 2.82 6.54 2.78
C LYS A 55 1.67 6.34 1.80
N ARG A 56 0.90 5.25 1.90
CA ARG A 56 -0.32 5.06 1.14
C ARG A 56 -1.42 6.05 1.56
N PHE A 57 -1.49 6.37 2.85
CA PHE A 57 -2.57 7.18 3.46
C PHE A 57 -2.17 8.62 3.75
N VAL A 58 -0.91 8.86 4.16
CA VAL A 58 -0.39 10.17 4.55
C VAL A 58 0.82 10.53 3.68
N LYS A 59 0.78 11.70 3.07
CA LYS A 59 1.86 12.25 2.24
C LYS A 59 2.68 13.27 3.03
N LYS A 60 3.84 13.61 2.46
CA LYS A 60 4.71 14.65 3.03
C LYS A 60 3.96 15.98 3.00
N ASN A 61 3.98 16.70 4.12
CA ASN A 61 3.32 17.98 4.34
C ASN A 61 1.79 17.92 4.53
N ASP A 62 1.19 16.73 4.65
CA ASP A 62 -0.20 16.63 5.06
C ASP A 62 -0.38 17.14 6.49
N VAL A 63 -1.44 17.91 6.73
CA VAL A 63 -1.90 18.25 8.07
C VAL A 63 -2.79 17.10 8.55
N VAL A 64 -2.29 16.33 9.52
CA VAL A 64 -2.97 15.13 10.02
C VAL A 64 -3.53 15.38 11.41
N VAL A 65 -4.80 15.03 11.63
CA VAL A 65 -5.41 14.96 12.95
C VAL A 65 -5.42 13.52 13.41
N VAL A 66 -4.74 13.23 14.52
CA VAL A 66 -4.89 11.96 15.21
C VAL A 66 -6.06 12.12 16.18
N LYS A 67 -7.18 11.46 15.89
CA LYS A 67 -8.32 11.41 16.81
C LYS A 67 -8.02 10.35 17.87
N PRO A 68 -7.69 10.72 19.13
CA PRO A 68 -7.65 9.73 20.19
C PRO A 68 -9.07 9.14 20.33
N ASN A 69 -9.16 7.82 20.38
CA ASN A 69 -10.42 7.18 20.67
C ASN A 69 -10.65 7.23 22.19
N MET A 70 -11.72 7.89 22.67
CA MET A 70 -12.19 7.72 24.05
C MET A 70 -12.94 6.37 24.12
N GLY A 71 -12.18 5.29 24.26
CA GLY A 71 -12.70 3.95 24.49
C GLY A 71 -12.20 3.46 25.83
N TRP A 72 -13.12 3.29 26.77
CA TRP A 72 -12.85 2.76 28.11
C TRP A 72 -12.21 1.38 28.03
N ASP A 73 -10.88 1.31 28.18
CA ASP A 73 -10.21 0.08 28.65
C ASP A 73 -10.36 0.02 30.18
N ARG A 74 -11.61 0.04 30.64
CA ARG A 74 -11.96 -0.21 32.03
C ARG A 74 -12.54 -1.60 32.07
N ASN A 75 -11.80 -2.52 32.69
CA ASN A 75 -12.44 -3.68 33.28
C ASN A 75 -13.42 -3.16 34.34
N ALA A 76 -14.70 -3.46 34.23
CA ALA A 76 -15.69 -3.07 35.25
C ALA A 76 -15.43 -3.70 36.63
N ALA A 77 -14.50 -4.67 36.70
CA ALA A 77 -14.12 -5.41 37.89
C ALA A 77 -12.69 -5.11 38.40
N GLN A 78 -12.04 -4.05 37.90
CA GLN A 78 -10.79 -3.52 38.49
C GLN A 78 -11.06 -2.31 39.37
#